data_AF-A0A051TZ13-F1
#
_entry.id   AF-A0A051TZ13-F1
#
_cell.length_a   1.000
_cell.length_b   1.000
_cell.length_c   1.000
_cell.angle_alpha   90.00
_cell.angle_beta   90.00
_cell.angle_gamma   90.00
#
_symmetry.space_group_name_H-M   'P 1'
#
loop_
_entity.id
_entity.type
_entity.pdbx_description
1 polymer ?
#
loop_
_entity_poly.entity_id
_entity_poly.type
_entity_poly.pdbx_seq_one_letter_code
_entity_poly.pdbx_strand_id
1 'polypeptide(L)'
;MNTKHTPKTIIARALLSGGVAVALLGVGAATARADPYPHAVCNGMACSYVWCPGMPLPQPNHGPPDWDMNVCHHFMVGKLAPNSPPWATNGGQNRQVSPMLIEGDPGPCPGCVS
;
A
#
# COMPACT_ATOMS: atom_id res chain seq x y z
N MET A 1 33.88 44.74 54.82
CA MET A 1 34.73 44.12 53.78
C MET A 1 33.90 44.02 52.51
N ASN A 2 34.44 44.57 51.42
CA ASN A 2 33.85 44.61 50.08
C ASN A 2 34.08 43.26 49.39
N THR A 3 33.04 42.70 48.77
CA THR A 3 33.21 41.86 47.58
C THR A 3 32.06 42.13 46.62
N LYS A 4 32.33 42.93 45.58
CA LYS A 4 31.42 43.16 44.46
C LYS A 4 31.78 42.15 43.38
N HIS A 5 30.86 41.24 43.06
CA HIS A 5 30.96 40.40 41.87
C HIS A 5 29.91 40.87 40.86
N THR A 6 30.38 41.58 39.84
CA THR A 6 29.59 42.04 38.69
C THR A 6 29.45 40.88 37.70
N PRO A 7 28.23 40.43 37.35
CA PRO A 7 28.06 39.49 36.25
C PRO A 7 28.14 40.21 34.89
N LYS A 8 29.00 39.67 34.02
CA LYS A 8 29.28 40.11 32.65
C LYS A 8 28.25 39.47 31.71
N THR A 9 27.41 40.26 31.06
CA THR A 9 26.45 39.75 30.06
C THR A 9 27.17 39.42 28.76
N ILE A 10 27.21 38.14 28.38
CA ILE A 10 27.74 37.68 27.09
C ILE A 10 26.63 37.80 26.05
N ILE A 11 26.75 38.75 25.12
CA ILE A 11 25.86 38.87 23.97
C ILE A 11 26.32 37.85 22.93
N ALA A 12 25.64 36.71 22.87
CA ALA A 12 25.83 35.72 21.81
C ALA A 12 25.11 36.19 20.53
N ARG A 13 25.90 36.63 19.53
CA ARG A 13 25.44 36.84 18.15
C ARG A 13 25.39 35.49 17.45
N ALA A 14 24.19 34.95 17.23
CA ALA A 14 24.00 33.83 16.31
C ALA A 14 23.48 34.38 14.97
N LEU A 15 24.41 34.56 14.01
CA LEU A 15 24.07 34.61 12.60
C LEU A 15 23.83 33.17 12.14
N LEU A 16 22.65 32.86 11.60
CA LEU A 16 22.50 31.71 10.73
C LEU A 16 21.59 32.06 9.55
N SER A 17 22.25 32.33 8.44
CA SER A 17 21.69 32.55 7.12
C SER A 17 21.32 31.22 6.46
N GLY A 18 20.25 31.24 5.65
CA GLY A 18 20.14 30.39 4.45
C GLY A 18 19.55 28.99 4.63
N GLY A 19 18.29 28.84 4.22
CA GLY A 19 17.70 27.54 3.87
C GLY A 19 16.79 27.72 2.66
N VAL A 20 17.17 27.14 1.52
CA VAL A 20 16.40 27.13 0.27
C VAL A 20 15.10 26.38 0.51
N ALA A 21 13.95 27.00 0.22
CA ALA A 21 12.68 26.30 0.15
C ALA A 21 12.72 25.31 -1.02
N VAL A 22 12.83 24.02 -0.72
CA VAL A 22 12.67 22.95 -1.71
C VAL A 22 11.22 22.99 -2.17
N ALA A 23 11.01 23.25 -3.46
CA ALA A 23 9.72 23.04 -4.09
C ALA A 23 9.38 21.55 -3.95
N LEU A 24 8.46 21.22 -3.03
CA LEU A 24 7.81 19.92 -2.99
C LEU A 24 7.03 19.79 -4.30
N LEU A 25 7.62 19.07 -5.26
CA LEU A 25 6.92 18.55 -6.42
C LEU A 25 5.70 17.80 -5.87
N GLY A 26 4.51 18.34 -6.14
CA GLY A 26 3.25 17.68 -5.82
C GLY A 26 3.20 16.36 -6.55
N VAL A 27 3.59 15.29 -5.87
CA VAL A 27 3.23 13.92 -6.27
C VAL A 27 1.72 13.91 -6.23
N GLY A 28 1.11 13.78 -7.41
CA GLY A 28 -0.33 13.72 -7.56
C GLY A 28 -0.91 12.77 -6.53
N ALA A 29 -1.94 13.21 -5.83
CA ALA A 29 -2.70 12.36 -4.94
C ALA A 29 -3.31 11.21 -5.77
N ALA A 30 -2.55 10.13 -5.92
CA ALA A 30 -3.16 8.82 -6.06
C ALA A 30 -3.95 8.64 -4.77
N THR A 31 -5.27 8.79 -4.85
CA THR A 31 -6.17 8.41 -3.78
C THR A 31 -6.04 6.91 -3.59
N ALA A 32 -5.01 6.48 -2.87
CA ALA A 32 -4.96 5.15 -2.30
C ALA A 32 -6.15 5.10 -1.33
N ARG A 33 -7.27 4.54 -1.79
CA ARG A 33 -8.26 4.03 -0.85
C ARG A 33 -7.47 3.10 0.06
N ALA A 34 -7.47 3.39 1.36
CA ALA A 34 -6.95 2.47 2.35
C ALA A 34 -7.89 1.27 2.35
N ASP A 35 -7.68 0.35 1.41
CA ASP A 35 -8.37 -0.92 1.39
C ASP A 35 -8.11 -1.55 2.76
N PRO A 36 -9.15 -2.04 3.47
CA PRO A 36 -9.02 -2.52 4.84
C PRO A 36 -8.18 -3.80 4.96
N TYR A 37 -7.61 -4.26 3.85
CA TYR A 37 -6.90 -5.51 3.69
C TYR A 37 -5.39 -5.25 3.69
N PRO A 38 -4.63 -5.91 4.57
CA PRO A 38 -3.20 -5.72 4.67
C PRO A 38 -2.45 -6.37 3.49
N HIS A 39 -1.22 -5.91 3.28
CA HIS A 39 -0.21 -6.44 2.34
C HIS A 39 -0.62 -6.45 0.87
N ALA A 40 -0.05 -5.52 0.09
CA ALA A 40 -0.20 -5.51 -1.36
C ALA A 40 1.04 -6.12 -2.04
N VAL A 41 0.91 -7.29 -2.67
CA VAL A 41 1.91 -7.77 -3.64
C VAL A 41 1.48 -7.28 -5.01
N CYS A 42 2.26 -6.39 -5.60
CA CYS A 42 1.93 -5.73 -6.87
C CYS A 42 2.96 -6.04 -7.96
N ASN A 43 2.49 -6.18 -9.19
CA ASN A 43 3.34 -6.41 -10.38
C ASN A 43 3.28 -5.27 -11.42
N GLY A 44 2.72 -4.10 -11.04
CA GLY A 44 2.48 -2.96 -11.92
C GLY A 44 1.17 -3.01 -12.73
N MET A 45 0.47 -4.14 -12.78
CA MET A 45 -0.87 -4.28 -13.42
C MET A 45 -1.97 -4.59 -12.42
N ALA A 46 -1.65 -5.37 -11.40
CA ALA A 46 -2.56 -5.80 -10.37
C ALA A 46 -1.83 -5.88 -9.03
N CYS A 47 -2.61 -5.78 -7.96
CA CYS A 47 -2.18 -6.02 -6.60
C CYS A 47 -3.09 -7.07 -5.98
N SER A 48 -2.50 -8.05 -5.29
CA SER A 48 -3.24 -8.89 -4.36
C SER A 48 -3.26 -8.26 -2.97
N TYR A 49 -4.24 -8.65 -2.17
CA TYR A 49 -4.42 -8.27 -0.78
C TYR A 49 -4.65 -9.52 0.06
N VAL A 50 -4.49 -9.42 1.38
CA VAL A 50 -4.77 -10.53 2.28
C VAL A 50 -6.11 -10.33 2.99
N TRP A 51 -6.99 -11.33 2.91
CA TRP A 51 -8.16 -11.47 3.76
C TRP A 51 -7.88 -12.55 4.81
N CYS A 52 -8.25 -12.30 6.07
CA CYS A 52 -8.11 -13.27 7.17
C CYS A 52 -9.44 -13.41 7.94
N PRO A 53 -9.62 -14.49 8.72
CA PRO A 53 -10.81 -14.67 9.56
C PRO A 53 -11.04 -13.47 10.49
N GLY A 54 -12.30 -13.01 10.55
CA GLY A 54 -12.70 -11.82 11.32
C GLY A 54 -12.59 -10.49 10.57
N MET A 55 -12.00 -10.47 9.37
CA MET A 55 -12.04 -9.30 8.49
C MET A 55 -13.37 -9.23 7.74
N PRO A 56 -13.85 -8.02 7.39
CA PRO A 56 -15.01 -7.88 6.52
C PRO A 56 -14.76 -8.60 5.19
N LEU A 57 -15.79 -9.21 4.61
CA LEU A 57 -15.67 -9.84 3.29
C LEU A 57 -15.45 -8.77 2.21
N PRO A 58 -14.50 -8.97 1.29
CA PRO A 58 -14.37 -8.10 0.13
C PRO A 58 -15.55 -8.30 -0.81
N GLN A 59 -15.96 -7.22 -1.49
CA GLN A 59 -17.02 -7.26 -2.52
C GLN A 59 -18.32 -7.97 -2.08
N PRO A 60 -18.90 -7.64 -0.90
CA PRO A 60 -20.00 -8.39 -0.30
C PRO A 60 -21.28 -8.42 -1.17
N ASN A 61 -21.46 -7.43 -2.05
CA ASN A 61 -22.58 -7.37 -3.00
C ASN A 61 -22.54 -8.47 -4.08
N HIS A 62 -21.40 -9.15 -4.23
CA HIS A 62 -21.21 -10.22 -5.21
C HIS A 62 -21.26 -11.62 -4.58
N GLY A 63 -21.73 -11.71 -3.33
CA GLY A 63 -21.77 -12.94 -2.55
C GLY A 63 -20.44 -13.28 -1.89
N PRO A 64 -20.45 -14.21 -0.92
CA PRO A 64 -19.23 -14.64 -0.26
C PRO A 64 -18.31 -15.38 -1.27
N PRO A 65 -16.99 -15.16 -1.21
CA PRO A 65 -16.04 -15.98 -1.95
C PRO A 65 -16.01 -17.42 -1.45
N ASP A 66 -15.73 -18.36 -2.35
CA ASP A 66 -15.50 -19.77 -2.02
C ASP A 66 -14.10 -19.97 -1.41
N TRP A 67 -13.99 -19.53 -0.15
CA TRP A 67 -12.79 -19.59 0.69
C TRP A 67 -12.99 -20.50 1.89
N ASP A 68 -11.89 -21.04 2.41
CA ASP A 68 -11.87 -21.59 3.75
C ASP A 68 -11.81 -20.44 4.76
N MET A 69 -12.96 -20.14 5.35
CA MET A 69 -13.13 -19.01 6.26
C MET A 69 -12.32 -19.10 7.57
N ASN A 70 -11.52 -20.16 7.76
CA ASN A 70 -10.64 -20.36 8.92
C ASN A 70 -9.17 -20.07 8.64
N VAL A 71 -8.79 -19.74 7.40
CA VAL A 71 -7.41 -19.40 7.03
C VAL A 71 -7.35 -18.07 6.29
N CYS A 72 -6.15 -17.52 6.15
CA CYS A 72 -5.94 -16.31 5.38
C CYS A 72 -5.82 -16.62 3.89
N HIS A 73 -6.44 -15.78 3.05
CA HIS A 73 -6.44 -15.89 1.60
C HIS A 73 -5.83 -14.65 0.96
N HIS A 74 -4.99 -14.88 -0.05
CA HIS A 74 -4.55 -13.84 -0.96
C HIS A 74 -5.60 -13.65 -2.05
N PHE A 75 -5.95 -12.41 -2.37
CA PHE A 75 -6.97 -12.14 -3.38
C PHE A 75 -6.71 -10.89 -4.19
N MET A 76 -7.19 -10.90 -5.43
CA MET A 76 -7.28 -9.74 -6.30
C MET A 76 -8.74 -9.46 -6.64
N VAL A 77 -9.07 -8.19 -6.85
CA VAL A 77 -10.38 -7.80 -7.36
C VAL A 77 -10.36 -7.87 -8.89
N GLY A 78 -11.19 -8.73 -9.46
CA GLY A 78 -11.25 -8.91 -10.91
C GLY A 78 -12.02 -10.14 -11.38
N LYS A 79 -11.96 -10.36 -12.69
CA LYS A 79 -12.57 -11.51 -13.38
C LYS A 79 -11.54 -12.19 -14.27
N LEU A 80 -11.41 -13.50 -14.13
CA LEU A 80 -10.72 -14.36 -15.08
C LEU A 80 -11.67 -14.74 -16.23
N ALA A 81 -11.12 -14.73 -17.43
CA ALA A 81 -11.72 -15.20 -18.67
C ALA A 81 -10.79 -16.26 -19.30
N PRO A 82 -11.27 -17.08 -20.26
CA PRO A 82 -10.45 -18.12 -20.88
C PRO A 82 -9.11 -17.65 -21.46
N ASN A 83 -9.00 -16.38 -21.84
CA ASN A 83 -7.79 -15.75 -22.39
C ASN A 83 -7.21 -14.66 -21.48
N SER A 84 -7.47 -14.71 -20.17
CA SER A 84 -6.87 -13.77 -19.22
C SER A 84 -5.34 -13.82 -19.26
N PRO A 85 -4.67 -12.67 -19.14
CA PRO A 85 -3.22 -12.59 -19.27
C PRO A 85 -2.49 -13.31 -18.12
N PRO A 86 -1.24 -13.77 -18.34
CA PRO A 86 -0.45 -14.48 -17.33
C PRO A 86 -0.25 -13.73 -16.02
N TRP A 87 -0.22 -12.39 -16.07
CA TRP A 87 -0.09 -11.55 -14.89
C TRP A 87 -1.34 -11.61 -13.99
N ALA A 88 -2.52 -11.95 -14.54
CA ALA A 88 -3.76 -12.11 -13.80
C ALA A 88 -3.99 -13.56 -13.36
N THR A 89 -3.61 -14.53 -14.22
CA THR A 89 -3.79 -15.95 -13.96
C THR A 89 -2.67 -16.56 -13.14
N ASN A 90 -1.55 -15.86 -12.99
CA ASN A 90 -0.31 -16.37 -12.41
C ASN A 90 0.11 -17.71 -13.02
N GLY A 91 0.14 -17.77 -14.35
CA GLY A 91 0.43 -19.02 -15.08
C GLY A 91 -0.60 -20.12 -14.88
N GLY A 92 -1.84 -19.77 -14.50
CA GLY A 92 -2.94 -20.70 -14.28
C GLY A 92 -3.13 -21.14 -12.82
N GLN A 93 -2.38 -20.59 -11.88
CA GLN A 93 -2.52 -20.89 -10.45
C GLN A 93 -3.72 -20.19 -9.81
N ASN A 94 -4.11 -19.02 -10.34
CA ASN A 94 -5.16 -18.21 -9.74
C ASN A 94 -6.55 -18.75 -10.10
N ARG A 95 -7.47 -18.66 -9.15
CA ARG A 95 -8.82 -19.22 -9.24
C ARG A 95 -9.88 -18.13 -9.07
N GLN A 96 -10.95 -18.17 -9.86
CA GLN A 96 -12.13 -17.34 -9.58
C GLN A 96 -12.90 -17.93 -8.39
N VAL A 97 -13.06 -17.17 -7.31
CA VAL A 97 -13.73 -17.61 -6.07
C VAL A 97 -15.06 -16.90 -5.82
N SER A 98 -15.29 -15.77 -6.48
CA SER A 98 -16.58 -15.07 -6.53
C SER A 98 -16.61 -14.23 -7.81
N PRO A 99 -17.76 -13.76 -8.31
CA PRO A 99 -17.82 -12.98 -9.56
C PRO A 99 -16.88 -11.78 -9.66
N MET A 100 -16.33 -11.24 -8.57
CA MET A 100 -15.38 -10.12 -8.58
C MET A 100 -14.08 -10.40 -7.82
N LEU A 101 -13.84 -11.64 -7.39
CA LEU A 101 -12.69 -12.01 -6.58
C LEU A 101 -11.94 -13.19 -7.19
N ILE A 102 -10.64 -12.99 -7.36
CA ILE A 102 -9.68 -13.97 -7.81
C ILE A 102 -8.81 -14.32 -6.61
N GLU A 103 -8.69 -15.59 -6.27
CA GLU A 103 -7.77 -16.06 -5.26
C GLU A 103 -6.36 -16.23 -5.85
N GLY A 104 -5.37 -15.72 -5.12
CA GLY A 104 -3.95 -15.78 -5.46
C GLY A 104 -3.29 -14.41 -5.64
N ASP A 105 -1.98 -14.46 -5.87
CA ASP A 105 -1.13 -13.31 -6.16
C ASP A 105 -1.05 -13.02 -7.66
N PRO A 106 -0.78 -11.76 -8.07
CA PRO A 106 -0.51 -11.48 -9.47
C PRO A 106 0.74 -12.22 -9.95
N GLY A 107 0.67 -12.75 -11.17
CA GLY A 107 1.83 -13.38 -11.82
C GLY A 107 2.88 -12.36 -12.25
N PRO A 108 4.05 -12.80 -12.72
CA PRO A 108 5.05 -11.90 -13.29
C PRO A 108 4.44 -11.08 -14.44
N CYS A 109 4.68 -9.77 -14.46
CA CYS A 109 4.44 -8.94 -15.64
C CYS A 109 5.76 -8.44 -16.24
N PRO A 110 6.23 -9.04 -17.33
CA PRO A 110 7.39 -8.54 -18.06
C PRO A 110 7.09 -7.15 -18.66
N GLY A 111 7.82 -6.13 -18.21
CA GLY A 111 7.68 -4.76 -18.72
C GLY A 111 6.70 -3.87 -17.96
N CYS A 112 6.08 -4.38 -16.89
CA CYS A 112 5.35 -3.54 -15.95
C CYS A 112 6.32 -2.99 -14.89
N VAL A 113 6.30 -1.67 -14.70
CA VAL A 113 7.01 -1.02 -13.59
C VAL A 113 6.07 -0.94 -12.40
N SER A 114 6.54 -1.42 -11.23
CA SER A 114 5.83 -1.34 -9.96
C SER A 114 5.83 0.07 -9.39
#